data_AF-A0AAW2JQ22-F1
#
_entry.id   AF-A0AAW2JQ22-F1
#
_cell.length_a   1.000
_cell.length_b   1.000
_cell.length_c   1.000
_cell.angle_alpha   90.00
_cell.angle_beta   90.00
_cell.angle_gamma   90.00
#
_symmetry.space_group_name_H-M   'P 1'
#
loop_
_entity.id
_entity.type
_entity.pdbx_description
1 polymer ?
#
loop_
_entity_poly.entity_id
_entity_poly.type
_entity_poly.pdbx_seq_one_letter_code
_entity_poly.pdbx_strand_id
1 'polypeptide(L)'
;MIETAAKTGVQGRIVNVSSSIHSWFSGDIIRYLALITKNKSEYDGTRAYALSKLANVLHTNELSRRLTANLVFFLASKLLKTIPQAAATTCYVATNPRVGNVSGKYYSDCNEASTSKLGSSLAEAARLWAASEAMVSADPHRSFPGPQY
;
A
#
# COMPACT_ATOMS: atom_id res chain seq x y z
N MET A 1 -7.76 -20.80 2.90
CA MET A 1 -6.39 -20.44 2.49
C MET A 1 -5.35 -21.43 3.02
N ILE A 2 -5.05 -21.49 4.32
CA ILE A 2 -4.00 -22.38 4.86
C ILE A 2 -4.25 -23.85 4.46
N GLU A 3 -5.44 -24.36 4.74
CA GLU A 3 -5.85 -25.72 4.36
C GLU A 3 -5.83 -25.95 2.84
N THR A 4 -6.23 -24.95 2.06
CA THR A 4 -6.20 -24.99 0.59
C THR A 4 -4.78 -25.13 0.08
N ALA A 5 -3.85 -24.30 0.57
CA ALA A 5 -2.44 -24.33 0.19
C ALA A 5 -1.75 -25.64 0.64
N ALA A 6 -2.12 -26.19 1.80
CA ALA A 6 -1.66 -27.50 2.24
C ALA A 6 -2.16 -28.65 1.34
N LYS A 7 -3.42 -28.58 0.86
CA LYS A 7 -4.02 -29.59 -0.01
C LYS A 7 -3.56 -29.52 -1.47
N THR A 8 -3.26 -28.34 -2.00
CA THR A 8 -2.89 -28.15 -3.42
C THR A 8 -1.39 -27.92 -3.65
N GLY A 9 -0.62 -27.64 -2.59
CA GLY A 9 0.75 -27.15 -2.69
C GLY A 9 0.88 -25.70 -3.18
N VAL A 10 -0.22 -25.04 -3.57
CA VAL A 10 -0.21 -23.68 -4.14
C VAL A 10 -0.32 -22.67 -3.01
N GLN A 11 0.79 -21.97 -2.74
CA GLN A 11 0.81 -20.86 -1.79
C GLN A 11 0.01 -19.66 -2.33
N GLY A 12 -0.81 -19.06 -1.47
CA GLY A 12 -1.54 -17.84 -1.82
C GLY A 12 -0.64 -16.61 -1.79
N ARG A 13 -1.02 -15.56 -2.54
CA ARG A 13 -0.27 -14.31 -2.61
C ARG A 13 -1.16 -13.09 -2.34
N ILE A 14 -0.58 -12.08 -1.70
CA ILE A 14 -1.25 -10.82 -1.41
C ILE A 14 -0.94 -9.82 -2.53
N VAL A 15 -1.97 -9.25 -3.14
CA VAL A 15 -1.86 -8.24 -4.21
C VAL A 15 -2.65 -7.01 -3.78
N ASN A 16 -1.99 -5.86 -3.64
CA ASN A 16 -2.64 -4.62 -3.22
C ASN A 16 -2.78 -3.63 -4.38
N VAL A 17 -3.99 -3.08 -4.58
CA VAL A 17 -4.31 -2.25 -5.75
C VAL A 17 -4.10 -0.76 -5.45
N SER A 18 -3.01 -0.21 -5.98
CA SER A 18 -2.70 1.23 -5.93
C SER A 18 -3.14 1.95 -7.22
N SER A 19 -2.64 3.17 -7.47
CA SER A 19 -2.92 4.02 -8.64
C SER A 19 -1.75 5.00 -8.84
N SER A 20 -1.54 5.53 -10.05
CA SER A 20 -0.51 6.53 -10.34
C SER A 20 -0.62 7.79 -9.47
N ILE A 21 -1.82 8.12 -8.99
CA ILE A 21 -2.09 9.26 -8.11
C ILE A 21 -1.37 9.17 -6.75
N HIS A 22 -0.83 8.00 -6.37
CA HIS A 22 0.04 7.89 -5.18
C HIS A 22 1.25 8.85 -5.23
N SER A 23 1.67 9.26 -6.43
CA SER A 23 2.76 10.21 -6.66
C SER A 23 2.38 11.66 -6.40
N TRP A 24 1.09 11.98 -6.28
CA TRP A 24 0.59 13.35 -6.04
C TRP A 24 0.59 13.72 -4.56
N PHE A 25 0.69 12.74 -3.65
CA PHE A 25 0.85 13.04 -2.23
C PHE A 25 2.29 13.48 -1.93
N SER A 26 2.40 14.59 -1.19
CA SER A 26 3.66 15.09 -0.64
C SER A 26 3.44 15.72 0.74
N GLY A 27 4.53 15.78 1.52
CA GLY A 27 4.52 16.18 2.93
C GLY A 27 4.61 14.98 3.88
N ASP A 28 4.54 15.24 5.18
CA ASP A 28 4.58 14.19 6.21
C ASP A 28 3.23 13.46 6.29
N ILE A 29 3.28 12.14 6.12
CA ILE A 29 2.13 11.23 6.08
C ILE A 29 1.38 11.24 7.42
N ILE A 30 2.10 11.09 8.53
CA ILE A 30 1.51 10.95 9.87
C ILE A 30 0.88 12.27 10.33
N ARG A 31 1.54 13.39 10.05
CA ARG A 31 1.02 14.74 10.31
C ARG A 31 -0.23 15.02 9.50
N TYR A 32 -0.28 14.62 8.22
CA TYR A 32 -1.47 14.83 7.40
C TYR A 32 -2.64 13.95 7.86
N LEU A 33 -2.41 12.68 8.21
CA LEU A 33 -3.43 11.81 8.81
C LEU A 33 -3.98 12.43 10.10
N ALA A 34 -3.09 12.83 11.02
CA ALA A 34 -3.49 13.47 12.27
C ALA A 34 -4.26 14.79 12.07
N LEU A 35 -3.95 15.55 11.01
CA LEU A 35 -4.67 16.76 10.63
C LEU A 35 -6.11 16.43 10.18
N ILE A 36 -6.27 15.58 9.16
CA ILE A 36 -7.59 15.31 8.56
C ILE A 36 -8.52 14.50 9.48
N THR A 37 -7.97 13.70 10.40
CA THR A 37 -8.76 13.01 11.43
C THR A 37 -9.29 13.98 12.50
N LYS A 38 -8.54 15.04 12.83
CA LYS A 38 -8.92 16.03 13.86
C LYS A 38 -9.75 17.18 13.31
N ASN A 39 -9.44 17.67 12.11
CA ASN A 39 -10.16 18.77 11.47
C ASN A 39 -10.64 18.39 10.08
N LYS A 40 -11.96 18.25 9.93
CA LYS A 40 -12.62 17.91 8.66
C LYS A 40 -12.63 19.07 7.65
N SER A 41 -12.40 20.33 8.06
CA SER A 41 -12.33 21.46 7.10
C SER A 41 -11.05 21.45 6.27
N GLU A 42 -10.00 20.76 6.72
CA GLU A 42 -8.71 20.60 6.04
C GLU A 42 -8.68 19.37 5.11
N TYR A 43 -9.83 18.73 4.88
CA TYR A 43 -9.93 17.52 4.07
C TYR A 43 -9.94 17.82 2.57
N ASP A 44 -8.76 17.74 1.94
CA ASP A 44 -8.64 17.61 0.49
C ASP A 44 -8.83 16.13 0.09
N GLY A 45 -9.94 15.84 -0.61
CA GLY A 45 -10.28 14.49 -1.07
C GLY A 45 -9.33 13.91 -2.11
N THR A 46 -8.76 14.74 -2.99
CA THR A 46 -7.75 14.31 -3.98
C THR A 46 -6.44 13.95 -3.28
N ARG A 47 -6.00 14.78 -2.33
CA ARG A 47 -4.78 14.53 -1.55
C ARG A 47 -4.93 13.37 -0.56
N ALA A 48 -6.11 13.22 0.06
CA ALA A 48 -6.42 12.06 0.90
C ALA A 48 -6.47 10.75 0.08
N TYR A 49 -7.04 10.77 -1.13
CA TYR A 49 -7.01 9.61 -2.03
C TYR A 49 -5.60 9.30 -2.56
N ALA A 50 -4.81 10.33 -2.88
CA ALA A 50 -3.39 10.16 -3.20
C ALA A 50 -2.63 9.49 -2.04
N LEU A 51 -2.88 9.91 -0.80
CA LEU A 51 -2.30 9.26 0.37
C LEU A 51 -2.75 7.81 0.54
N SER A 52 -4.03 7.48 0.37
CA SER A 52 -4.50 6.09 0.52
C SER A 52 -3.86 5.16 -0.52
N LYS A 53 -3.61 5.66 -1.73
CA LYS A 53 -2.90 4.91 -2.79
C LYS A 53 -1.39 4.82 -2.55
N LEU A 54 -0.79 5.81 -1.90
CA LEU A 54 0.59 5.74 -1.38
C LEU A 54 0.71 4.74 -0.21
N ALA A 55 -0.28 4.71 0.68
CA ALA A 55 -0.33 3.76 1.77
C ALA A 55 -0.39 2.30 1.27
N ASN A 56 -1.16 2.02 0.21
CA ASN A 56 -1.19 0.69 -0.41
C ASN A 56 0.18 0.22 -0.93
N VAL A 57 0.98 1.13 -1.47
CA VAL A 57 2.37 0.87 -1.88
C VAL A 57 3.24 0.57 -0.67
N LEU A 58 3.28 1.48 0.30
CA LEU A 58 4.13 1.37 1.49
C LEU A 58 3.84 0.12 2.31
N HIS A 59 2.55 -0.24 2.44
CA HIS A 59 2.12 -1.48 3.09
C HIS A 59 2.63 -2.72 2.34
N THR A 60 2.64 -2.72 1.00
CA THR A 60 3.18 -3.84 0.20
C THR A 60 4.69 -4.01 0.42
N ASN A 61 5.43 -2.90 0.54
CA ASN A 61 6.88 -2.92 0.79
C ASN A 61 7.21 -3.50 2.17
N GLU A 62 6.54 -3.04 3.23
CA GLU A 62 6.79 -3.52 4.59
C GLU A 62 6.30 -4.95 4.78
N LEU A 63 5.16 -5.32 4.19
CA LEU A 63 4.69 -6.71 4.13
C LEU A 63 5.73 -7.60 3.44
N SER A 64 6.26 -7.17 2.29
CA SER A 64 7.33 -7.89 1.59
C SER A 64 8.58 -8.04 2.47
N ARG A 65 9.06 -6.96 3.09
CA ARG A 65 10.21 -6.97 4.00
C ARG A 65 10.02 -7.92 5.20
N ARG A 66 8.82 -7.97 5.77
CA ARG A 66 8.47 -8.88 6.88
C ARG A 66 8.36 -10.35 6.44
N LEU A 67 8.01 -10.60 5.18
CA LEU A 67 7.87 -11.96 4.64
C LEU A 67 9.14 -12.51 3.96
N THR A 68 10.04 -11.66 3.44
CA THR A 68 11.25 -12.08 2.71
C THR A 68 12.28 -10.95 2.61
N ALA A 69 13.55 -11.23 2.93
CA ALA A 69 14.62 -10.24 2.80
C ALA A 69 15.22 -10.24 1.36
N ASN A 70 14.91 -9.21 0.55
CA ASN A 70 15.73 -8.60 -0.54
C ASN A 70 14.87 -7.62 -1.38
N LEU A 71 15.41 -6.46 -1.82
CA LEU A 71 14.59 -5.31 -2.29
C LEU A 71 15.32 -4.27 -3.18
N VAL A 72 14.80 -3.93 -4.39
CA VAL A 72 15.09 -2.72 -5.24
C VAL A 72 13.93 -2.43 -6.25
N PHE A 73 13.72 -1.19 -6.73
CA PHE A 73 12.59 -0.67 -7.58
C PHE A 73 13.04 0.26 -8.78
N PHE A 74 12.24 0.60 -9.85
CA PHE A 74 12.20 1.87 -10.70
C PHE A 74 11.11 1.91 -11.88
N LEU A 75 10.77 3.07 -12.53
CA LEU A 75 9.37 3.58 -12.91
C LEU A 75 9.07 3.99 -14.39
N ALA A 76 7.79 3.88 -14.88
CA ALA A 76 6.98 4.94 -15.59
C ALA A 76 5.52 4.49 -15.98
N SER A 77 4.64 5.39 -16.49
CA SER A 77 3.14 5.24 -16.53
C SER A 77 2.43 5.61 -17.85
N LYS A 78 1.15 5.17 -18.05
CA LYS A 78 0.08 5.91 -18.79
C LYS A 78 -1.37 5.63 -18.31
N LEU A 79 -2.26 6.54 -18.69
CA LEU A 79 -3.71 6.60 -18.43
C LEU A 79 -4.41 6.92 -19.78
N LEU A 80 -5.65 6.56 -20.10
CA LEU A 80 -6.72 5.83 -19.39
C LEU A 80 -6.69 4.31 -19.64
N LYS A 81 -7.67 3.56 -19.10
CA LYS A 81 -7.79 2.09 -19.22
C LYS A 81 -9.27 1.64 -19.29
N THR A 82 -9.57 0.63 -20.11
CA THR A 82 -10.86 -0.11 -20.11
C THR A 82 -10.98 -1.04 -18.90
N ILE A 83 -12.17 -1.60 -18.62
CA ILE A 83 -12.36 -2.58 -17.52
C ILE A 83 -11.39 -3.77 -17.64
N PRO A 84 -11.24 -4.44 -18.82
CA PRO A 84 -10.22 -5.48 -18.98
C PRO A 84 -8.80 -4.99 -18.75
N GLN A 85 -8.41 -3.80 -19.24
CA GLN A 85 -7.07 -3.24 -19.05
C GLN A 85 -6.78 -2.88 -17.58
N ALA A 86 -7.79 -2.40 -16.84
CA ALA A 86 -7.69 -2.11 -15.41
C ALA A 86 -7.52 -3.39 -14.58
N ALA A 87 -8.22 -4.48 -14.94
CA ALA A 87 -8.08 -5.78 -14.29
C ALA A 87 -6.79 -6.51 -14.69
N ALA A 88 -6.30 -6.33 -15.92
CA ALA A 88 -5.21 -7.11 -16.51
C ALA A 88 -3.94 -7.16 -15.65
N THR A 89 -3.52 -6.04 -15.06
CA THR A 89 -2.32 -6.01 -14.21
C THR A 89 -2.52 -6.80 -12.92
N THR A 90 -3.69 -6.69 -12.28
CA THR A 90 -4.03 -7.48 -11.09
C THR A 90 -4.07 -8.97 -11.40
N CYS A 91 -4.72 -9.36 -12.51
CA CYS A 91 -4.76 -10.75 -12.96
C CYS A 91 -3.36 -11.28 -13.29
N TYR A 92 -2.53 -10.49 -13.98
CA TYR A 92 -1.14 -10.85 -14.30
C TYR A 92 -0.30 -11.12 -13.05
N VAL A 93 -0.34 -10.21 -12.06
CA VAL A 93 0.39 -10.38 -10.79
C VAL A 93 -0.19 -11.54 -9.98
N ALA A 94 -1.51 -11.76 -10.03
CA ALA A 94 -2.16 -12.85 -9.33
C ALA A 94 -1.77 -14.25 -9.88
N THR A 95 -1.71 -14.42 -11.21
CA THR A 95 -1.69 -15.76 -11.83
C THR A 95 -0.51 -16.08 -12.73
N ASN A 96 0.28 -15.10 -13.21
CA ASN A 96 1.33 -15.39 -14.18
C ASN A 96 2.54 -16.08 -13.54
N PRO A 97 2.97 -17.27 -14.01
CA PRO A 97 4.10 -17.99 -13.40
C PRO A 97 5.41 -17.21 -13.36
N ARG A 98 5.66 -16.30 -14.32
CA ARG A 98 6.88 -15.49 -14.38
C ARG A 98 7.07 -14.57 -13.17
N VAL A 99 5.99 -14.24 -12.47
CA VAL A 99 6.03 -13.44 -11.24
C VAL A 99 5.67 -14.26 -10.00
N GLY A 100 5.59 -15.59 -10.09
CA GLY A 100 5.22 -16.47 -8.97
C GLY A 100 6.10 -16.29 -7.73
N ASN A 101 7.42 -16.19 -7.93
CA ASN A 101 8.41 -16.04 -6.86
C ASN A 101 8.82 -14.57 -6.61
N VAL A 102 8.02 -13.60 -7.07
CA VAL A 102 8.32 -12.16 -6.96
C VAL A 102 7.51 -11.52 -5.83
N SER A 103 8.19 -10.75 -4.97
CA SER A 103 7.64 -10.06 -3.80
C SER A 103 8.05 -8.58 -3.80
N GLY A 104 7.24 -7.70 -3.20
CA GLY A 104 7.59 -6.29 -2.99
C GLY A 104 7.67 -5.40 -4.24
N LYS A 105 7.29 -5.90 -5.41
CA LYS A 105 7.34 -5.16 -6.68
C LYS A 105 6.02 -4.44 -6.99
N TYR A 106 6.14 -3.29 -7.63
CA TYR A 106 5.01 -2.54 -8.18
C TYR A 106 4.87 -2.85 -9.68
N TYR A 107 3.62 -3.00 -10.16
CA TYR A 107 3.33 -3.28 -11.56
C TYR A 107 2.33 -2.27 -12.13
N SER A 108 2.55 -1.86 -13.38
CA SER A 108 1.62 -1.06 -14.18
C SER A 108 1.59 -1.62 -15.60
N ASP A 109 0.41 -1.68 -16.21
CA ASP A 109 0.24 -2.18 -17.59
C ASP A 109 0.89 -3.56 -17.81
N CYS A 110 0.74 -4.46 -16.82
CA CYS A 110 1.36 -5.80 -16.74
C CYS A 110 2.90 -5.84 -16.73
N ASN A 111 3.57 -4.69 -16.59
CA ASN A 111 5.03 -4.56 -16.54
C ASN A 111 5.49 -4.09 -15.15
N GLU A 112 6.70 -4.44 -14.75
CA GLU A 112 7.28 -3.92 -13.50
C GLU A 112 7.52 -2.41 -13.63
N ALA A 113 7.23 -1.67 -12.56
CA ALA A 113 7.36 -0.23 -12.46
C ALA A 113 7.73 0.18 -11.02
N SER A 114 7.76 1.48 -10.73
CA SER A 114 8.05 2.01 -9.39
C SER A 114 6.92 2.82 -8.82
N THR A 115 7.27 3.34 -7.66
CA THR A 115 6.53 4.20 -6.79
C THR A 115 7.21 5.58 -6.75
N SER A 116 6.54 6.57 -6.16
CA SER A 116 7.16 7.86 -5.85
C SER A 116 8.33 7.73 -4.87
N LYS A 117 9.12 8.79 -4.69
CA LYS A 117 10.23 8.82 -3.70
C LYS A 117 9.79 8.49 -2.27
N LEU A 118 8.58 8.90 -1.88
CA LEU A 118 7.97 8.50 -0.62
C LEU A 118 7.62 7.01 -0.66
N GLY A 119 6.98 6.54 -1.75
CA GLY A 119 6.55 5.16 -1.92
C GLY A 119 7.69 4.13 -2.01
N SER A 120 8.93 4.54 -2.28
CA SER A 120 10.12 3.68 -2.22
C SER A 120 10.92 3.80 -0.91
N SER A 121 10.49 4.65 0.03
CA SER A 121 11.17 4.83 1.32
C SER A 121 10.78 3.71 2.30
N LEU A 122 11.77 2.89 2.68
CA LEU A 122 11.63 1.89 3.74
C LEU A 122 11.31 2.53 5.10
N ALA A 123 11.87 3.71 5.38
CA ALA A 123 11.61 4.43 6.63
C ALA A 123 10.14 4.87 6.71
N GLU A 124 9.58 5.40 5.62
CA GLU A 124 8.15 5.76 5.57
C GLU A 124 7.25 4.51 5.58
N ALA A 125 7.68 3.41 4.98
CA ALA A 125 6.95 2.14 5.02
C ALA A 125 6.83 1.61 6.47
N ALA A 126 7.93 1.59 7.21
CA ALA A 126 7.95 1.19 8.62
C ALA A 126 7.17 2.17 9.52
N ARG A 127 7.34 3.50 9.32
CA ARG A 127 6.59 4.54 10.05
C ARG A 127 5.08 4.40 9.85
N LEU A 128 4.64 4.27 8.59
CA LEU A 128 3.22 4.11 8.26
C LEU A 128 2.69 2.82 8.87
N TRP A 129 3.41 1.70 8.74
CA TRP A 129 2.97 0.43 9.28
C TRP A 129 2.76 0.47 10.79
N ALA A 130 3.71 1.02 11.55
CA ALA A 130 3.57 1.17 13.01
C ALA A 130 2.36 2.05 13.38
N ALA A 131 2.11 3.12 12.61
CA ALA A 131 0.91 3.94 12.79
C ALA A 131 -0.38 3.19 12.42
N SER A 132 -0.37 2.34 11.39
CA SER A 132 -1.51 1.48 11.03
C SER A 132 -1.78 0.41 12.09
N GLU A 133 -0.75 -0.24 12.63
CA GLU A 133 -0.88 -1.16 13.79
C GLU A 133 -1.52 -0.42 14.97
N ALA A 134 -1.02 0.76 15.34
CA ALA A 134 -1.59 1.56 16.42
C ALA A 134 -3.05 1.99 16.16
N MET A 135 -3.41 2.38 14.92
CA MET A 135 -4.78 2.80 14.57
C MET A 135 -5.78 1.64 14.55
N VAL A 136 -5.36 0.43 14.15
CA VAL A 136 -6.23 -0.76 14.08
C VAL A 136 -6.30 -1.51 15.42
N SER A 137 -5.24 -1.45 16.24
CA SER A 137 -5.22 -2.01 17.60
C SER A 137 -5.77 -1.07 18.67
N ALA A 138 -6.13 0.17 18.32
CA ALA A 138 -6.86 1.06 19.20
C ALA A 138 -8.30 0.54 19.38
N ASP A 139 -8.60 0.04 20.58
CA ASP A 139 -9.96 -0.34 20.98
C ASP A 139 -10.94 0.84 20.78
N PRO A 140 -11.98 0.71 19.92
CA PRO A 140 -12.93 1.80 19.66
C PRO A 140 -13.78 2.17 20.89
N HIS A 141 -13.77 1.36 21.96
CA HIS A 141 -14.42 1.67 23.24
C HIS A 141 -13.48 2.29 24.28
N ARG A 142 -12.16 2.32 24.04
CA ARG A 142 -11.21 2.95 24.95
C ARG A 142 -11.14 4.45 24.66
N SER A 143 -12.03 5.21 25.31
CA SER A 143 -11.97 6.67 25.31
C SER A 143 -10.55 7.16 25.59
N PHE A 144 -10.05 8.07 24.74
CA PHE A 144 -8.79 8.77 25.01
C PHE A 144 -8.89 9.41 26.41
N PRO A 145 -8.02 9.05 27.37
CA PRO A 145 -7.95 9.80 28.61
C PRO A 145 -7.42 11.18 28.26
N GLY A 146 -8.30 12.20 28.36
CA GLY A 146 -7.87 13.58 28.29
C GLY A 146 -6.83 13.86 29.38
N PRO A 147 -5.93 14.83 29.17
CA PRO A 147 -4.98 15.21 30.21
C PRO A 147 -5.74 15.62 31.47
N GLN A 148 -5.39 15.00 32.59
CA GLN A 148 -5.80 15.48 33.90
C GLN A 148 -5.00 16.75 34.18
N TYR A 149 -5.71 17.87 34.32
CA TYR A 149 -5.21 19.11 34.91
C TYR A 149 -5.65 19.16 36.37
#